data_AF-A0A2S6GNS8-F1
#
_entry.id   AF-A0A2S6GNS8-F1
#
_cell.length_a   1.000
_cell.length_b   1.000
_cell.length_c   1.000
_cell.angle_alpha   90.00
_cell.angle_beta   90.00
_cell.angle_gamma   90.00
#
_symmetry.space_group_name_H-M   'P 1'
#
loop_
_entity.id
_entity.type
_entity.pdbx_description
1 polymer ?
#
loop_
_entity_poly.entity_id
_entity_poly.type
_entity_poly.pdbx_seq_one_letter_code
_entity_poly.pdbx_strand_id
1 'polypeptide(L)'
;MTYPPGGGGQWQPNDPNQQPGGLPQGQPGYPQAGGTPAQGFPQPGQGGFPQTGQTPAQGYPQAFPQQPYGGQGYGPGPEQPGSSKKRKGLIIGTVVAVLAVAAGAGVTVWALNRGSGPAGAESPTAAATSLVNAIGQGDVAGLLTGLAPAERDLMTTFNAQNTKELQRLEVYKPGADPNKIAGLEITTADLKFDEGAAEKINDHLTITKLVGGTVTINSDASKMPFTEEFIDNAFPEGYSSKSEKKSIKIEDEVKKNDGKAIRIATVKVDDEWYPSLFYTVADYALADAGLEWPKTSIAAKGADNPGDAVRGLLEAGLDQDVKRAIELLPPDEMGVLHDVGPALVDAAGKGGSLGITIGKLETETADVDGGTKVLLKEAELTKDGETVRVSKDGECYAVEANGEKQKACADDVAEKAFGRSATRDMDPGAKQALTNLIKGMMANSGVVTTEVDGKWYVSPIRTVTELEVTALQSLQPEDIKALLRLSK
;
A
#
# COMPACT_ATOMS: atom_id res chain seq x y z
N MET A 1 39.71 -41.75 35.02
CA MET A 1 40.55 -41.68 36.23
C MET A 1 40.58 -40.22 36.65
N THR A 2 39.80 -39.82 37.67
CA THR A 2 40.16 -39.69 39.10
C THR A 2 40.66 -38.27 39.44
N TYR A 3 39.75 -37.43 39.99
CA TYR A 3 40.02 -36.30 40.91
C TYR A 3 40.47 -36.84 42.30
N PRO A 4 40.87 -36.07 43.36
CA PRO A 4 40.85 -34.60 43.63
C PRO A 4 42.20 -34.13 44.31
N PRO A 5 42.33 -33.29 45.39
CA PRO A 5 41.53 -32.18 45.97
C PRO A 5 42.30 -30.89 46.44
N GLY A 6 41.55 -29.79 46.69
CA GLY A 6 41.77 -28.80 47.78
C GLY A 6 42.88 -27.72 47.65
N GLY A 7 42.83 -26.55 48.31
CA GLY A 7 41.76 -25.91 49.12
C GLY A 7 42.26 -24.68 49.93
N GLY A 8 41.37 -23.72 50.28
CA GLY A 8 41.62 -22.57 51.17
C GLY A 8 42.38 -21.36 50.56
N GLY A 9 42.21 -20.11 51.01
CA GLY A 9 41.37 -19.55 52.07
C GLY A 9 41.35 -18.00 52.09
N GLN A 10 40.45 -17.41 52.88
CA GLN A 10 40.07 -15.99 53.01
C GLN A 10 41.19 -15.00 53.38
N TRP A 11 41.01 -13.70 53.04
CA TRP A 11 41.31 -12.55 53.94
C TRP A 11 40.48 -11.28 53.60
N GLN A 12 39.73 -10.79 54.60
CA GLN A 12 39.15 -9.45 54.81
C GLN A 12 39.04 -9.31 56.35
N PRO A 13 39.32 -8.14 56.98
CA PRO A 13 38.38 -7.00 57.08
C PRO A 13 39.12 -5.62 57.02
N ASN A 14 38.56 -4.41 57.28
CA ASN A 14 37.34 -3.98 57.97
C ASN A 14 36.89 -2.54 57.54
N ASP A 15 35.64 -2.18 57.88
CA ASP A 15 34.93 -0.86 57.78
C ASP A 15 35.33 0.10 58.96
N PRO A 16 34.71 1.28 59.28
CA PRO A 16 33.66 2.10 58.62
C PRO A 16 33.78 3.67 58.70
N ASN A 17 32.75 4.36 58.19
CA ASN A 17 32.27 5.75 58.49
C ASN A 17 33.02 7.00 57.95
N GLN A 18 32.40 7.74 57.01
CA GLN A 18 31.75 9.04 57.28
C GLN A 18 31.06 9.73 56.05
N GLN A 19 29.84 10.23 56.28
CA GLN A 19 29.12 11.34 55.61
C GLN A 19 28.72 12.34 56.74
N PRO A 20 28.31 13.63 56.54
CA PRO A 20 27.39 14.10 55.48
C PRO A 20 27.47 15.58 54.97
N GLY A 21 26.74 15.88 53.87
CA GLY A 21 25.80 17.02 53.69
C GLY A 21 26.23 18.52 53.61
N GLY A 22 25.55 19.30 52.74
CA GLY A 22 25.40 20.78 52.90
C GLY A 22 25.29 21.65 51.62
N LEU A 23 24.18 22.38 51.45
CA LEU A 23 23.94 23.50 50.49
C LEU A 23 23.88 24.84 51.26
N PRO A 24 24.14 26.03 50.66
CA PRO A 24 23.04 26.96 50.31
C PRO A 24 23.29 27.96 49.12
N GLN A 25 22.33 28.88 48.93
CA GLN A 25 22.09 29.81 47.79
C GLN A 25 22.89 31.14 47.77
N GLY A 26 22.83 31.90 46.64
CA GLY A 26 23.05 33.36 46.61
C GLY A 26 22.95 34.03 45.22
N GLN A 27 22.11 35.08 45.06
CA GLN A 27 21.89 35.90 43.85
C GLN A 27 22.28 37.37 44.11
N PRO A 28 22.66 38.20 43.10
CA PRO A 28 21.75 39.14 42.38
C PRO A 28 22.07 39.20 40.84
N GLY A 29 21.53 40.06 39.95
CA GLY A 29 20.48 41.11 39.99
C GLY A 29 20.37 41.84 38.62
N TYR A 30 19.44 42.81 38.47
CA TYR A 30 19.25 43.67 37.26
C TYR A 30 18.82 45.11 37.65
N PRO A 31 18.96 46.12 36.76
CA PRO A 31 17.77 46.75 36.15
C PRO A 31 17.93 47.18 34.66
N GLN A 32 16.96 47.96 34.13
CA GLN A 32 16.49 48.04 32.73
C GLN A 32 16.35 49.49 32.20
N ALA A 33 16.35 49.72 30.85
CA ALA A 33 15.37 50.54 30.07
C ALA A 33 15.88 51.54 28.97
N GLY A 34 15.12 51.63 27.86
CA GLY A 34 15.09 52.70 26.81
C GLY A 34 16.01 52.49 25.58
N GLY A 35 15.67 52.86 24.32
CA GLY A 35 14.47 53.41 23.66
C GLY A 35 14.73 53.76 22.17
N THR A 36 13.72 53.69 21.28
CA THR A 36 13.72 53.90 19.79
C THR A 36 13.81 55.39 19.33
N PRO A 37 13.80 55.83 18.03
CA PRO A 37 13.52 55.17 16.72
C PRO A 37 14.45 55.57 15.50
N ALA A 38 13.99 55.37 14.25
CA ALA A 38 14.76 55.37 12.97
C ALA A 38 14.60 56.61 12.04
N GLN A 39 15.50 56.78 11.03
CA GLN A 39 15.25 57.17 9.60
C GLN A 39 16.53 57.64 8.86
N GLY A 40 16.64 57.43 7.52
CA GLY A 40 17.54 58.22 6.63
C GLY A 40 18.24 57.50 5.44
N PHE A 41 17.78 57.75 4.20
CA PHE A 41 18.53 57.63 2.91
C PHE A 41 19.34 58.93 2.65
N PRO A 42 20.28 59.09 1.65
CA PRO A 42 20.31 58.46 0.31
C PRO A 42 21.69 58.10 -0.34
N GLN A 43 21.63 57.57 -1.58
CA GLN A 43 22.72 57.38 -2.58
C GLN A 43 23.11 58.73 -3.26
N PRO A 44 24.28 58.92 -3.96
CA PRO A 44 24.47 58.37 -5.34
C PRO A 44 25.93 58.18 -5.91
N GLY A 45 26.09 57.26 -6.89
CA GLY A 45 27.03 57.35 -8.05
C GLY A 45 28.55 57.03 -7.88
N GLN A 46 29.36 56.79 -8.94
CA GLN A 46 29.11 56.42 -10.35
C GLN A 46 30.44 55.99 -11.08
N GLY A 47 30.40 55.08 -12.08
CA GLY A 47 31.51 54.76 -13.03
C GLY A 47 32.46 53.61 -12.62
N GLY A 48 33.05 52.78 -13.53
CA GLY A 48 33.02 52.73 -15.00
C GLY A 48 33.56 51.40 -15.61
N PHE A 49 33.45 51.27 -16.94
CA PHE A 49 33.66 50.09 -17.85
C PHE A 49 35.15 49.78 -18.22
N PRO A 50 35.53 48.80 -19.12
CA PRO A 50 34.86 47.60 -19.71
C PRO A 50 35.72 46.29 -19.88
N GLN A 51 35.10 45.23 -20.44
CA GLN A 51 35.58 44.28 -21.50
C GLN A 51 36.31 42.92 -21.24
N THR A 52 35.59 41.83 -21.57
CA THR A 52 35.95 40.61 -22.37
C THR A 52 37.16 39.69 -22.06
N GLY A 53 36.90 38.36 -22.00
CA GLY A 53 37.92 37.32 -22.35
C GLY A 53 37.69 35.87 -21.89
N GLN A 54 37.28 34.99 -22.83
CA GLN A 54 37.68 33.57 -23.04
C GLN A 54 37.88 32.52 -21.90
N THR A 55 37.31 31.32 -22.13
CA THR A 55 37.70 29.98 -21.62
C THR A 55 39.02 29.47 -22.28
N PRO A 56 39.63 28.28 -21.96
CA PRO A 56 39.27 27.19 -21.04
C PRO A 56 40.45 26.67 -20.13
N ALA A 57 40.20 25.69 -19.22
CA ALA A 57 41.21 24.72 -18.75
C ALA A 57 40.60 23.48 -18.05
N GLN A 58 41.23 22.30 -18.20
CA GLN A 58 40.91 21.04 -17.51
C GLN A 58 41.51 20.96 -16.09
N GLY A 59 40.95 20.12 -15.20
CA GLY A 59 41.59 19.79 -13.92
C GLY A 59 40.82 18.84 -12.99
N TYR A 60 40.84 17.55 -13.25
CA TYR A 60 40.84 16.51 -12.19
C TYR A 60 42.32 16.19 -11.83
N PRO A 61 42.69 15.61 -10.66
CA PRO A 61 41.85 14.82 -9.74
C PRO A 61 42.05 15.08 -8.22
N GLN A 62 41.14 14.59 -7.35
CA GLN A 62 41.53 13.80 -6.16
C GLN A 62 40.37 13.20 -5.32
N ALA A 63 40.69 12.05 -4.70
CA ALA A 63 40.29 11.57 -3.37
C ALA A 63 38.79 11.29 -3.06
N PHE A 64 38.44 10.00 -3.14
CA PHE A 64 37.38 9.40 -2.32
C PHE A 64 37.89 9.14 -0.88
N PRO A 65 37.13 9.48 0.17
CA PRO A 65 37.14 8.77 1.44
C PRO A 65 36.03 7.71 1.47
N GLN A 66 36.36 6.45 1.73
CA GLN A 66 35.35 5.48 2.13
C GLN A 66 34.74 5.86 3.48
N GLN A 67 33.45 5.59 3.67
CA GLN A 67 32.78 5.59 4.98
C GLN A 67 32.15 4.21 5.23
N PRO A 68 32.16 3.70 6.49
CA PRO A 68 31.87 2.30 6.77
C PRO A 68 30.37 2.00 6.82
N TYR A 69 30.01 0.78 6.45
CA TYR A 69 28.63 0.28 6.52
C TYR A 69 28.20 0.06 7.98
N GLY A 70 27.50 1.05 8.55
CA GLY A 70 26.91 0.99 9.89
C GLY A 70 25.39 1.02 9.83
N GLY A 71 24.72 0.11 10.54
CA GLY A 71 23.28 -0.10 10.40
C GLY A 71 22.42 1.11 10.75
N GLN A 72 21.46 1.44 9.90
CA GLN A 72 20.39 2.39 10.20
C GLN A 72 19.16 1.63 10.70
N GLY A 73 18.86 1.79 11.99
CA GLY A 73 17.51 1.53 12.50
C GLY A 73 16.53 2.57 11.96
N TYR A 74 15.25 2.19 11.86
CA TYR A 74 14.16 3.10 11.48
C TYR A 74 14.04 4.26 12.49
N GLY A 75 14.64 5.40 12.15
CA GLY A 75 14.34 6.70 12.75
C GLY A 75 13.32 7.46 11.89
N PRO A 76 12.53 8.39 12.47
CA PRO A 76 11.59 9.18 11.68
C PRO A 76 12.33 9.99 10.62
N GLY A 77 11.82 9.96 9.38
CA GLY A 77 12.43 10.65 8.24
C GLY A 77 12.52 12.17 8.44
N PRO A 78 13.43 12.85 7.71
CA PRO A 78 13.67 14.28 7.88
C PRO A 78 12.40 15.10 7.64
N GLU A 79 12.13 16.05 8.53
CA GLU A 79 10.97 16.93 8.44
C GLU A 79 11.00 17.74 7.14
N GLN A 80 10.04 17.46 6.26
CA GLN A 80 9.86 18.18 5.01
C GLN A 80 9.52 19.66 5.33
N PRO A 81 10.26 20.65 4.78
CA PRO A 81 10.04 22.05 5.11
C PRO A 81 8.60 22.46 4.78
N GLY A 82 7.94 23.08 5.76
CA GLY A 82 6.48 23.13 5.86
C GLY A 82 5.76 23.68 4.62
N SER A 83 5.26 22.78 3.78
CA SER A 83 4.15 23.10 2.89
C SER A 83 2.87 23.20 3.72
N SER A 84 2.11 24.29 3.55
CA SER A 84 0.82 24.45 4.22
C SER A 84 -0.18 23.44 3.63
N LYS A 85 -0.35 22.30 4.32
CA LYS A 85 -1.24 21.21 3.89
C LYS A 85 -2.63 21.76 3.53
N LYS A 86 -2.95 21.77 2.24
CA LYS A 86 -4.29 22.12 1.75
C LYS A 86 -5.26 21.03 2.22
N ARG A 87 -6.44 21.45 2.70
CA ARG A 87 -7.41 20.58 3.41
C ARG A 87 -8.03 19.47 2.54
N LYS A 88 -7.77 19.48 1.22
CA LYS A 88 -8.21 18.46 0.25
C LYS A 88 -7.85 17.02 0.64
N GLY A 89 -6.67 16.81 1.24
CA GLY A 89 -6.19 15.47 1.60
C GLY A 89 -7.08 14.74 2.63
N LEU A 90 -7.82 15.48 3.47
CA LEU A 90 -8.77 14.89 4.42
C LEU A 90 -10.02 14.34 3.72
N ILE A 91 -10.44 14.95 2.60
CA ILE A 91 -11.67 14.59 1.88
C ILE A 91 -11.42 13.38 0.98
N ILE A 92 -10.30 13.38 0.24
CA ILE A 92 -9.82 12.18 -0.46
C ILE A 92 -9.65 11.05 0.56
N GLY A 93 -8.96 11.30 1.67
CA GLY A 93 -8.79 10.32 2.75
C GLY A 93 -10.12 9.81 3.33
N THR A 94 -11.14 10.66 3.50
CA THR A 94 -12.43 10.24 4.07
C THR A 94 -13.34 9.54 3.06
N VAL A 95 -13.40 9.99 1.80
CA VAL A 95 -14.22 9.34 0.75
C VAL A 95 -13.57 8.02 0.35
N VAL A 96 -12.25 7.98 0.14
CA VAL A 96 -11.53 6.72 -0.11
C VAL A 96 -11.60 5.80 1.11
N ALA A 97 -11.51 6.31 2.35
CA ALA A 97 -11.73 5.46 3.53
C ALA A 97 -13.18 4.94 3.61
N VAL A 98 -14.21 5.74 3.32
CA VAL A 98 -15.60 5.26 3.33
C VAL A 98 -15.84 4.24 2.21
N LEU A 99 -15.25 4.43 1.03
CA LEU A 99 -15.35 3.47 -0.08
C LEU A 99 -14.55 2.18 0.18
N ALA A 100 -13.34 2.28 0.73
CA ALA A 100 -12.50 1.13 1.08
C ALA A 100 -13.05 0.35 2.29
N VAL A 101 -13.64 1.05 3.27
CA VAL A 101 -14.36 0.43 4.39
C VAL A 101 -15.68 -0.18 3.90
N ALA A 102 -16.37 0.43 2.94
CA ALA A 102 -17.57 -0.16 2.37
C ALA A 102 -17.26 -1.43 1.53
N ALA A 103 -16.12 -1.50 0.83
CA ALA A 103 -15.76 -2.66 0.01
C ALA A 103 -15.60 -3.99 0.78
N GLY A 104 -15.48 -3.97 2.11
CA GLY A 104 -15.25 -5.18 2.92
C GLY A 104 -16.50 -5.94 3.40
N ALA A 105 -17.73 -5.45 3.14
CA ALA A 105 -18.94 -5.95 3.80
C ALA A 105 -19.78 -7.02 3.07
N GLY A 106 -21.05 -7.16 3.48
CA GLY A 106 -22.12 -7.80 2.70
C GLY A 106 -23.30 -8.28 3.56
N VAL A 107 -24.22 -9.02 2.91
CA VAL A 107 -24.93 -10.16 3.51
C VAL A 107 -25.17 -11.25 2.44
N THR A 108 -24.93 -12.52 2.82
CA THR A 108 -25.62 -13.77 2.40
C THR A 108 -26.65 -13.69 1.25
N VAL A 109 -26.42 -14.51 0.21
CA VAL A 109 -27.37 -14.75 -0.89
C VAL A 109 -28.68 -15.41 -0.43
N TRP A 110 -29.80 -14.71 -0.60
CA TRP A 110 -31.11 -15.32 -0.84
C TRP A 110 -31.77 -14.73 -2.10
N ALA A 111 -31.10 -14.86 -3.24
CA ALA A 111 -31.63 -14.42 -4.54
C ALA A 111 -31.15 -15.25 -5.75
N LEU A 112 -30.64 -16.48 -5.57
CA LEU A 112 -30.30 -17.41 -6.67
C LEU A 112 -31.53 -18.00 -7.39
N ASN A 113 -32.60 -17.21 -7.55
CA ASN A 113 -33.77 -17.61 -8.32
C ASN A 113 -34.56 -16.41 -8.91
N ARG A 114 -33.89 -15.29 -9.21
CA ARG A 114 -34.47 -14.20 -10.03
C ARG A 114 -33.51 -13.72 -11.11
N GLY A 115 -33.50 -14.48 -12.20
CA GLY A 115 -33.23 -13.96 -13.55
C GLY A 115 -31.77 -13.67 -13.88
N SER A 116 -31.41 -14.06 -15.10
CA SER A 116 -30.37 -13.40 -15.90
C SER A 116 -30.82 -11.98 -16.25
N GLY A 117 -30.77 -11.10 -15.26
CA GLY A 117 -30.90 -9.65 -15.41
C GLY A 117 -29.52 -9.02 -15.14
N PRO A 118 -29.13 -7.96 -15.85
CA PRO A 118 -27.79 -7.41 -15.68
C PRO A 118 -27.62 -6.66 -14.35
N ALA A 119 -26.37 -6.53 -13.90
CA ALA A 119 -26.03 -5.82 -12.67
C ALA A 119 -25.75 -4.32 -12.90
N GLY A 120 -25.54 -3.90 -14.15
CA GLY A 120 -25.31 -2.51 -14.51
C GLY A 120 -26.59 -1.69 -14.52
N ALA A 121 -26.42 -0.37 -14.56
CA ALA A 121 -27.53 0.58 -14.61
C ALA A 121 -27.65 1.23 -16.00
N GLU A 122 -28.86 1.66 -16.35
CA GLU A 122 -29.16 2.35 -17.61
C GLU A 122 -28.46 3.72 -17.76
N SER A 123 -27.94 4.30 -16.67
CA SER A 123 -27.28 5.62 -16.69
C SER A 123 -26.18 5.77 -15.62
N PRO A 124 -25.22 6.69 -15.83
CA PRO A 124 -24.20 7.07 -14.84
C PRO A 124 -24.79 7.39 -13.46
N THR A 125 -25.80 8.27 -13.39
CA THR A 125 -26.40 8.68 -12.11
C THR A 125 -27.08 7.51 -11.42
N ALA A 126 -27.75 6.62 -12.17
CA ALA A 126 -28.35 5.42 -11.61
C ALA A 126 -27.28 4.47 -11.04
N ALA A 127 -26.17 4.27 -11.74
CA ALA A 127 -25.04 3.44 -11.27
C ALA A 127 -24.44 3.99 -9.95
N ALA A 128 -24.14 5.29 -9.91
CA ALA A 128 -23.63 5.95 -8.70
C ALA A 128 -24.65 5.96 -7.55
N THR A 129 -25.95 6.08 -7.86
CA THR A 129 -27.03 5.99 -6.87
C THR A 129 -27.14 4.59 -6.29
N SER A 130 -27.04 3.55 -7.13
CA SER A 130 -27.00 2.15 -6.69
C SER A 130 -25.81 1.88 -5.78
N LEU A 131 -24.61 2.37 -6.11
CA LEU A 131 -23.43 2.30 -5.22
C LEU A 131 -23.76 2.86 -3.84
N VAL A 132 -24.17 4.13 -3.78
CA VAL A 132 -24.33 4.84 -2.50
C VAL A 132 -25.51 4.29 -1.70
N ASN A 133 -26.55 3.76 -2.35
CA ASN A 133 -27.65 3.04 -1.69
C ASN A 133 -27.22 1.66 -1.18
N ALA A 134 -26.35 0.93 -1.89
CA ALA A 134 -25.81 -0.35 -1.44
C ALA A 134 -24.92 -0.17 -0.20
N ILE A 135 -24.04 0.84 -0.22
CA ILE A 135 -23.36 1.34 0.99
C ILE A 135 -24.41 1.61 2.07
N GLY A 136 -25.43 2.40 1.74
CA GLY A 136 -26.52 2.83 2.62
C GLY A 136 -27.55 1.78 3.05
N GLN A 137 -27.29 0.50 2.81
CA GLN A 137 -28.08 -0.61 3.36
C GLN A 137 -27.20 -1.65 4.07
N GLY A 138 -25.88 -1.42 4.14
CA GLY A 138 -24.90 -2.45 4.51
C GLY A 138 -24.83 -3.61 3.51
N ASP A 139 -25.47 -3.48 2.35
CA ASP A 139 -25.53 -4.52 1.33
C ASP A 139 -24.32 -4.41 0.40
N VAL A 140 -23.25 -5.08 0.79
CA VAL A 140 -22.02 -5.12 0.01
C VAL A 140 -21.86 -6.37 -0.84
N ALA A 141 -22.80 -7.33 -0.73
CA ALA A 141 -23.06 -8.18 -1.89
C ALA A 141 -23.56 -7.29 -3.04
N GLY A 142 -24.54 -6.41 -2.78
CA GLY A 142 -25.02 -5.38 -3.71
C GLY A 142 -23.97 -4.33 -4.10
N LEU A 143 -23.11 -3.89 -3.17
CA LEU A 143 -22.02 -2.95 -3.49
C LEU A 143 -21.04 -3.57 -4.47
N LEU A 144 -20.52 -4.76 -4.14
CA LEU A 144 -19.55 -5.45 -4.97
C LEU A 144 -20.19 -5.86 -6.30
N THR A 145 -21.41 -6.44 -6.30
CA THR A 145 -22.09 -6.78 -7.57
C THR A 145 -22.39 -5.57 -8.44
N GLY A 146 -22.60 -4.40 -7.85
CA GLY A 146 -22.76 -3.13 -8.54
C GLY A 146 -21.45 -2.48 -9.01
N LEU A 147 -20.26 -2.89 -8.53
CA LEU A 147 -18.99 -2.40 -9.08
C LEU A 147 -18.79 -2.87 -10.52
N ALA A 148 -17.94 -2.14 -11.26
CA ALA A 148 -17.43 -2.59 -12.55
C ALA A 148 -16.96 -4.06 -12.47
N PRO A 149 -17.33 -4.95 -13.41
CA PRO A 149 -17.20 -6.40 -13.23
C PRO A 149 -15.81 -6.89 -12.78
N ALA A 150 -14.74 -6.34 -13.35
CA ALA A 150 -13.38 -6.71 -12.97
C ALA A 150 -12.99 -6.21 -11.56
N GLU A 151 -13.43 -5.02 -11.15
CA GLU A 151 -13.23 -4.51 -9.77
C GLU A 151 -13.99 -5.35 -8.75
N ARG A 152 -15.24 -5.73 -9.06
CA ARG A 152 -16.02 -6.68 -8.26
C ARG A 152 -15.27 -7.98 -8.07
N ASP A 153 -14.85 -8.60 -9.17
CA ASP A 153 -14.30 -9.95 -9.15
C ASP A 153 -12.97 -9.96 -8.36
N LEU A 154 -12.13 -8.92 -8.50
CA LEU A 154 -10.97 -8.69 -7.64
C LEU A 154 -11.33 -8.64 -6.14
N MET A 155 -12.27 -7.78 -5.76
CA MET A 155 -12.63 -7.57 -4.34
C MET A 155 -13.30 -8.79 -3.72
N THR A 156 -14.22 -9.44 -4.45
CA THR A 156 -14.92 -10.66 -3.96
C THR A 156 -13.97 -11.84 -3.80
N THR A 157 -13.06 -12.10 -4.75
CA THR A 157 -12.05 -13.16 -4.64
C THR A 157 -11.14 -12.93 -3.44
N PHE A 158 -10.53 -11.74 -3.33
CA PHE A 158 -9.64 -11.42 -2.22
C PHE A 158 -10.34 -11.54 -0.86
N ASN A 159 -11.53 -10.96 -0.71
CA ASN A 159 -12.27 -10.98 0.55
C ASN A 159 -12.68 -12.42 0.96
N ALA A 160 -13.08 -13.25 0.00
CA ALA A 160 -13.38 -14.66 0.25
C ALA A 160 -12.14 -15.46 0.70
N GLN A 161 -11.00 -15.28 0.03
CA GLN A 161 -9.74 -15.91 0.40
C GLN A 161 -9.24 -15.45 1.78
N ASN A 162 -9.21 -14.13 2.01
CA ASN A 162 -8.75 -13.54 3.27
C ASN A 162 -9.62 -14.02 4.45
N THR A 163 -10.95 -13.96 4.32
CA THR A 163 -11.88 -14.46 5.35
C THR A 163 -11.69 -15.95 5.64
N LYS A 164 -11.44 -16.77 4.61
CA LYS A 164 -11.18 -18.21 4.76
C LYS A 164 -9.88 -18.46 5.54
N GLU A 165 -8.80 -17.74 5.22
CA GLU A 165 -7.53 -17.89 5.94
C GLU A 165 -7.59 -17.32 7.36
N LEU A 166 -8.29 -16.19 7.59
CA LEU A 166 -8.52 -15.65 8.94
C LEU A 166 -9.39 -16.57 9.81
N GLN A 167 -10.31 -17.34 9.22
CA GLN A 167 -11.00 -18.44 9.93
C GLN A 167 -10.06 -19.60 10.26
N ARG A 168 -9.23 -20.04 9.30
CA ARG A 168 -8.24 -21.11 9.53
C ARG A 168 -7.26 -20.73 10.64
N LEU A 169 -6.87 -19.47 10.72
CA LEU A 169 -5.96 -18.90 11.71
C LEU A 169 -6.61 -18.58 13.07
N GLU A 170 -7.87 -18.93 13.27
CA GLU A 170 -8.66 -18.63 14.50
C GLU A 170 -8.76 -17.13 14.83
N VAL A 171 -8.50 -16.23 13.87
CA VAL A 171 -8.74 -14.79 14.01
C VAL A 171 -10.24 -14.51 13.91
N TYR A 172 -10.90 -15.11 12.92
CA TYR A 172 -12.35 -15.05 12.73
C TYR A 172 -13.07 -16.30 13.23
N LYS A 173 -14.28 -16.10 13.76
CA LYS A 173 -15.20 -17.17 14.17
C LYS A 173 -15.52 -18.07 12.97
N PRO A 174 -15.61 -19.41 13.16
CA PRO A 174 -16.07 -20.32 12.12
C PRO A 174 -17.41 -19.88 11.54
N GLY A 175 -17.51 -19.81 10.20
CA GLY A 175 -18.72 -19.37 9.53
C GLY A 175 -18.93 -17.85 9.48
N ALA A 176 -17.88 -17.04 9.70
CA ALA A 176 -17.88 -15.65 9.25
C ALA A 176 -18.15 -15.61 7.73
N ASP A 177 -19.19 -14.89 7.31
CA ASP A 177 -19.55 -14.77 5.91
C ASP A 177 -18.65 -13.68 5.30
N PRO A 178 -17.79 -13.96 4.29
CA PRO A 178 -16.95 -12.94 3.67
C PRO A 178 -17.79 -11.82 3.09
N ASN A 179 -18.98 -12.16 2.61
CA ASN A 179 -20.00 -11.19 2.23
C ASN A 179 -20.69 -10.64 3.50
N LYS A 180 -19.95 -10.19 4.54
CA LYS A 180 -20.43 -9.43 5.74
C LYS A 180 -19.32 -8.61 6.43
N ILE A 181 -19.52 -7.29 6.64
CA ILE A 181 -18.91 -6.59 7.78
C ILE A 181 -19.94 -6.71 8.88
N ALA A 182 -19.74 -7.70 9.73
CA ALA A 182 -20.38 -7.67 11.03
C ALA A 182 -19.76 -6.51 11.82
N GLY A 183 -20.58 -5.63 12.39
CA GLY A 183 -20.09 -4.45 13.14
C GLY A 183 -19.94 -3.16 12.34
N LEU A 184 -20.45 -3.09 11.12
CA LEU A 184 -20.65 -1.83 10.41
C LEU A 184 -22.00 -1.83 9.69
N GLU A 185 -22.78 -0.79 9.96
CA GLU A 185 -24.03 -0.50 9.26
C GLU A 185 -23.89 0.93 8.72
N ILE A 186 -24.00 1.11 7.40
CA ILE A 186 -24.07 2.44 6.80
C ILE A 186 -25.48 2.60 6.25
N THR A 187 -26.08 3.77 6.46
CA THR A 187 -27.43 4.11 6.01
C THR A 187 -27.42 5.41 5.22
N THR A 188 -28.12 5.47 4.08
CA THR A 188 -28.21 6.69 3.26
C THR A 188 -29.64 7.15 3.07
N ALA A 189 -29.82 8.48 3.04
CA ALA A 189 -31.13 9.12 2.83
C ALA A 189 -30.98 10.37 1.95
N ASP A 190 -32.02 10.66 1.17
CA ASP A 190 -32.20 11.90 0.40
C ASP A 190 -31.03 12.29 -0.51
N LEU A 191 -30.34 11.29 -1.08
CA LEU A 191 -29.21 11.48 -2.00
C LEU A 191 -29.60 12.36 -3.18
N LYS A 192 -28.74 13.34 -3.51
CA LYS A 192 -28.95 14.27 -4.62
C LYS A 192 -27.69 14.36 -5.46
N PHE A 193 -27.84 14.04 -6.74
CA PHE A 193 -26.83 14.25 -7.76
C PHE A 193 -27.16 15.50 -8.57
N ASP A 194 -26.13 16.26 -8.96
CA ASP A 194 -26.24 17.33 -9.94
C ASP A 194 -25.91 16.75 -11.33
N GLU A 195 -26.95 16.35 -12.05
CA GLU A 195 -26.84 15.79 -13.40
C GLU A 195 -26.38 16.84 -14.43
N GLY A 196 -26.68 18.12 -14.20
CA GLY A 196 -26.24 19.22 -15.05
C GLY A 196 -24.75 19.51 -14.93
N ALA A 197 -24.15 19.15 -13.79
CA ALA A 197 -22.71 19.23 -13.54
C ALA A 197 -21.96 17.90 -13.80
N ALA A 198 -22.63 16.84 -14.28
CA ALA A 198 -21.97 15.58 -14.60
C ALA A 198 -20.95 15.76 -15.74
N GLU A 199 -19.72 15.29 -15.53
CA GLU A 199 -18.65 15.41 -16.52
C GLU A 199 -18.58 14.13 -17.35
N LYS A 200 -19.14 14.15 -18.56
CA LYS A 200 -18.89 13.09 -19.56
C LYS A 200 -17.47 13.27 -20.11
N ILE A 201 -16.57 12.36 -19.76
CA ILE A 201 -15.16 12.41 -20.16
C ILE A 201 -14.99 11.84 -21.57
N ASN A 202 -15.55 10.66 -21.81
CA ASN A 202 -15.57 9.95 -23.09
C ASN A 202 -16.87 9.12 -23.17
N ASP A 203 -16.99 8.19 -24.12
CA ASP A 203 -18.21 7.39 -24.28
C ASP A 203 -18.41 6.29 -23.22
N HIS A 204 -17.36 5.94 -22.48
CA HIS A 204 -17.39 4.91 -21.43
C HIS A 204 -17.06 5.42 -20.02
N LEU A 205 -16.81 6.71 -19.80
CA LEU A 205 -16.49 7.29 -18.50
C LEU A 205 -17.27 8.59 -18.25
N THR A 206 -18.04 8.60 -17.17
CA THR A 206 -18.75 9.80 -16.68
C THR A 206 -18.48 9.98 -15.18
N ILE A 207 -18.13 11.21 -14.78
CA ILE A 207 -17.92 11.58 -13.37
C ILE A 207 -19.17 12.27 -12.84
N THR A 208 -20.00 11.51 -12.12
CA THR A 208 -21.22 11.99 -11.45
C THR A 208 -20.89 12.90 -10.25
N LYS A 209 -21.80 13.82 -9.92
CA LYS A 209 -21.61 14.83 -8.87
C LYS A 209 -22.62 14.66 -7.74
N LEU A 210 -22.24 14.03 -6.65
CA LEU A 210 -23.08 13.93 -5.45
C LEU A 210 -22.98 15.24 -4.65
N VAL A 211 -24.11 15.94 -4.49
CA VAL A 211 -24.19 17.30 -3.91
C VAL A 211 -25.01 17.39 -2.62
N GLY A 212 -25.83 16.38 -2.31
CA GLY A 212 -26.68 16.38 -1.12
C GLY A 212 -27.14 14.99 -0.68
N GLY A 213 -27.80 14.96 0.47
CA GLY A 213 -28.20 13.75 1.18
C GLY A 213 -27.45 13.52 2.49
N THR A 214 -27.82 12.47 3.21
CA THR A 214 -27.22 12.11 4.50
C THR A 214 -26.66 10.70 4.45
N VAL A 215 -25.43 10.52 4.91
CA VAL A 215 -24.78 9.23 5.15
C VAL A 215 -24.61 9.05 6.66
N THR A 216 -25.16 7.98 7.23
CA THR A 216 -25.08 7.68 8.66
C THR A 216 -24.40 6.34 8.87
N ILE A 217 -23.21 6.40 9.47
CA ILE A 217 -22.37 5.26 9.79
C ILE A 217 -22.64 4.86 11.25
N ASN A 218 -22.90 3.59 11.48
CA ASN A 218 -23.07 2.96 12.79
C ASN A 218 -22.05 1.84 12.91
N SER A 219 -20.94 2.11 13.59
CA SER A 219 -19.85 1.15 13.83
C SER A 219 -20.08 0.48 15.17
N ASP A 220 -20.02 -0.84 15.24
CA ASP A 220 -20.24 -1.62 16.45
C ASP A 220 -19.24 -2.77 16.52
N ALA A 221 -18.06 -2.45 17.04
CA ALA A 221 -16.93 -3.37 17.16
C ALA A 221 -17.32 -4.70 17.83
N SER A 222 -18.28 -4.70 18.76
CA SER A 222 -18.77 -5.90 19.45
C SER A 222 -19.32 -6.99 18.53
N LYS A 223 -19.78 -6.60 17.33
CA LYS A 223 -20.34 -7.51 16.32
C LYS A 223 -19.30 -8.04 15.35
N MET A 224 -18.07 -7.50 15.33
CA MET A 224 -17.00 -7.99 14.46
C MET A 224 -16.81 -9.51 14.66
N PRO A 225 -16.50 -10.28 13.60
CA PRO A 225 -16.50 -11.73 13.67
C PRO A 225 -15.22 -12.29 14.33
N PHE A 226 -14.53 -11.55 15.19
CA PHE A 226 -13.31 -12.00 15.86
C PHE A 226 -13.59 -13.08 16.91
N THR A 227 -12.68 -14.05 17.06
CA THR A 227 -12.75 -15.00 18.18
C THR A 227 -12.46 -14.30 19.52
N GLU A 228 -12.97 -14.86 20.62
CA GLU A 228 -12.69 -14.34 21.97
C GLU A 228 -11.18 -14.44 22.28
N GLU A 229 -10.53 -15.54 21.88
CA GLU A 229 -9.09 -15.71 22.04
C GLU A 229 -8.27 -14.68 21.25
N PHE A 230 -8.66 -14.35 20.01
CA PHE A 230 -8.00 -13.28 19.26
C PHE A 230 -8.17 -11.93 19.96
N ILE A 231 -9.38 -11.62 20.46
CA ILE A 231 -9.66 -10.38 21.19
C ILE A 231 -8.79 -10.27 22.44
N ASP A 232 -8.74 -11.30 23.28
CA ASP A 232 -7.96 -11.32 24.53
C ASP A 232 -6.45 -11.21 24.28
N ASN A 233 -5.96 -11.81 23.18
CA ASN A 233 -4.55 -11.69 22.81
C ASN A 233 -4.21 -10.33 22.20
N ALA A 234 -5.03 -9.77 21.31
CA ALA A 234 -4.76 -8.51 20.60
C ALA A 234 -5.09 -7.26 21.43
N PHE A 235 -6.08 -7.31 22.33
CA PHE A 235 -6.58 -6.17 23.10
C PHE A 235 -6.57 -6.45 24.62
N PRO A 236 -5.40 -6.68 25.23
CA PRO A 236 -5.29 -7.08 26.64
C PRO A 236 -5.77 -6.01 27.64
N GLU A 237 -5.79 -4.74 27.25
CA GLU A 237 -6.35 -3.64 28.05
C GLU A 237 -7.88 -3.48 27.89
N GLY A 238 -8.49 -4.37 27.10
CA GLY A 238 -9.93 -4.40 26.80
C GLY A 238 -10.25 -3.94 25.39
N TYR A 239 -11.14 -4.68 24.73
CA TYR A 239 -11.67 -4.33 23.42
C TYR A 239 -12.84 -3.35 23.55
N SER A 240 -12.75 -2.19 22.90
CA SER A 240 -13.81 -1.17 22.94
C SER A 240 -15.02 -1.61 22.11
N SER A 241 -15.94 -2.31 22.75
CA SER A 241 -17.22 -2.78 22.22
C SER A 241 -18.29 -1.67 22.03
N LYS A 242 -17.93 -0.40 22.23
CA LYS A 242 -18.88 0.72 22.14
C LYS A 242 -19.34 0.92 20.69
N SER A 243 -20.65 0.97 20.48
CA SER A 243 -21.22 1.37 19.21
C SER A 243 -21.12 2.89 19.03
N GLU A 244 -20.58 3.34 17.89
CA GLU A 244 -20.46 4.75 17.52
C GLU A 244 -21.33 5.07 16.29
N LYS A 245 -22.23 6.04 16.45
CA LYS A 245 -23.08 6.52 15.36
C LYS A 245 -22.66 7.91 14.91
N LYS A 246 -22.21 8.03 13.67
CA LYS A 246 -21.77 9.28 13.02
C LYS A 246 -22.65 9.58 11.81
N SER A 247 -23.37 10.69 11.84
CA SER A 247 -24.16 11.18 10.71
C SER A 247 -23.41 12.31 9.98
N ILE A 248 -23.34 12.22 8.66
CA ILE A 248 -22.61 13.11 7.76
C ILE A 248 -23.63 13.64 6.73
N LYS A 249 -23.78 14.96 6.66
CA LYS A 249 -24.58 15.61 5.62
C LYS A 249 -23.69 15.98 4.45
N ILE A 250 -24.02 15.49 3.27
CA ILE A 250 -23.22 15.72 2.06
C ILE A 250 -23.18 17.21 1.73
N GLU A 251 -24.28 17.96 1.92
CA GLU A 251 -24.31 19.41 1.68
C GLU A 251 -23.30 20.16 2.57
N ASP A 252 -23.02 19.66 3.78
CA ASP A 252 -22.06 20.28 4.70
C ASP A 252 -20.62 19.88 4.37
N GLU A 253 -20.37 18.67 3.84
CA GLU A 253 -19.06 18.30 3.30
C GLU A 253 -18.75 19.06 1.99
N VAL A 254 -19.74 19.25 1.11
CA VAL A 254 -19.61 20.06 -0.12
C VAL A 254 -19.28 21.51 0.23
N LYS A 255 -19.93 22.11 1.25
CA LYS A 255 -19.56 23.46 1.75
C LYS A 255 -18.13 23.51 2.29
N LYS A 256 -17.67 22.49 3.02
CA LYS A 256 -16.28 22.40 3.51
C LYS A 256 -15.26 22.22 2.37
N ASN A 257 -15.69 21.68 1.24
CA ASN A 257 -14.90 21.45 0.03
C ASN A 257 -14.94 22.62 -0.96
N ASP A 258 -15.03 23.87 -0.46
CA ASP A 258 -15.15 25.10 -1.27
C ASP A 258 -16.34 25.07 -2.26
N GLY A 259 -17.43 24.37 -1.92
CA GLY A 259 -18.62 24.19 -2.76
C GLY A 259 -18.50 23.06 -3.81
N LYS A 260 -17.41 22.30 -3.83
CA LYS A 260 -17.20 21.23 -4.82
C LYS A 260 -17.91 19.93 -4.41
N ALA A 261 -18.71 19.41 -5.34
CA ALA A 261 -19.41 18.13 -5.23
C ALA A 261 -18.44 16.96 -4.91
N ILE A 262 -18.98 15.90 -4.29
CA ILE A 262 -18.31 14.61 -4.23
C ILE A 262 -18.37 13.99 -5.63
N ARG A 263 -17.23 13.48 -6.11
CA ARG A 263 -17.05 12.95 -7.46
C ARG A 263 -17.09 11.43 -7.38
N ILE A 264 -17.95 10.79 -8.16
CA ILE A 264 -18.02 9.33 -8.28
C ILE A 264 -17.92 9.00 -9.77
N ALA A 265 -16.84 8.31 -10.13
CA ALA A 265 -16.64 7.83 -11.49
C ALA A 265 -17.54 6.63 -11.76
N THR A 266 -18.10 6.62 -12.96
CA THR A 266 -18.91 5.52 -13.48
C THR A 266 -18.40 5.17 -14.85
N VAL A 267 -18.23 3.87 -15.10
CA VAL A 267 -17.70 3.31 -16.33
C VAL A 267 -18.77 2.50 -17.06
N LYS A 268 -18.69 2.48 -18.39
CA LYS A 268 -19.61 1.72 -19.24
C LYS A 268 -18.95 0.41 -19.68
N VAL A 269 -19.57 -0.72 -19.36
CA VAL A 269 -19.13 -2.08 -19.71
C VAL A 269 -20.33 -2.83 -20.28
N ASP A 270 -20.17 -3.49 -21.43
CA ASP A 270 -21.22 -4.28 -22.11
C ASP A 270 -22.58 -3.57 -22.23
N ASP A 271 -22.51 -2.31 -22.66
CA ASP A 271 -23.61 -1.35 -22.80
C ASP A 271 -24.22 -0.75 -21.51
N GLU A 272 -23.71 -1.08 -20.33
CA GLU A 272 -24.29 -0.68 -19.03
C GLU A 272 -23.34 0.11 -18.14
N TRP A 273 -23.88 0.93 -17.25
CA TRP A 273 -23.08 1.77 -16.35
C TRP A 273 -22.86 1.15 -14.98
N TYR A 274 -21.61 1.14 -14.55
CA TYR A 274 -21.16 0.65 -13.26
C TYR A 274 -20.38 1.75 -12.52
N PRO A 275 -20.57 1.99 -11.22
CA PRO A 275 -19.57 2.69 -10.40
C PRO A 275 -18.20 2.01 -10.48
N SER A 276 -17.15 2.82 -10.45
CA SER A 276 -15.77 2.33 -10.36
C SER A 276 -15.01 3.04 -9.24
N LEU A 277 -14.40 2.25 -8.36
CA LEU A 277 -13.50 2.71 -7.31
C LEU A 277 -12.18 3.20 -7.92
N PHE A 278 -11.59 2.46 -8.87
CA PHE A 278 -10.28 2.81 -9.40
C PHE A 278 -10.33 4.08 -10.25
N TYR A 279 -11.33 4.25 -11.12
CA TYR A 279 -11.54 5.50 -11.84
C TYR A 279 -11.92 6.66 -10.91
N THR A 280 -12.62 6.41 -9.79
CA THR A 280 -12.90 7.47 -8.79
C THR A 280 -11.59 7.95 -8.13
N VAL A 281 -10.69 7.03 -7.76
CA VAL A 281 -9.38 7.37 -7.21
C VAL A 281 -8.52 8.14 -8.23
N ALA A 282 -8.49 7.68 -9.49
CA ALA A 282 -7.75 8.34 -10.56
C ALA A 282 -8.28 9.75 -10.89
N ASP A 283 -9.61 9.93 -10.90
CA ASP A 283 -10.26 11.22 -11.10
C ASP A 283 -9.87 12.23 -10.00
N TYR A 284 -9.85 11.80 -8.74
CA TYR A 284 -9.37 12.63 -7.64
C TYR A 284 -7.86 12.92 -7.72
N ALA A 285 -7.04 11.97 -8.19
CA ALA A 285 -5.61 12.18 -8.38
C ALA A 285 -5.31 13.22 -9.48
N LEU A 286 -5.97 13.10 -10.65
CA LEU A 286 -5.90 14.09 -11.73
C LEU A 286 -6.37 15.47 -11.25
N ALA A 287 -7.53 15.54 -10.58
CA ALA A 287 -8.09 16.80 -10.10
C ALA A 287 -7.27 17.49 -8.99
N ASP A 288 -6.46 16.75 -8.22
CA ASP A 288 -5.52 17.36 -7.28
C ASP A 288 -4.21 17.80 -7.94
N ALA A 289 -3.70 17.01 -8.90
CA ALA A 289 -2.57 17.37 -9.75
C ALA A 289 -2.87 18.56 -10.69
N GLY A 290 -4.15 18.89 -10.91
CA GLY A 290 -4.57 19.92 -11.85
C GLY A 290 -4.51 19.48 -13.31
N LEU A 291 -4.61 18.17 -13.55
CA LEU A 291 -4.59 17.53 -14.86
C LEU A 291 -6.03 17.21 -15.31
N GLU A 292 -6.25 17.22 -16.62
CA GLU A 292 -7.48 16.72 -17.25
C GLU A 292 -7.33 15.23 -17.59
N TRP A 293 -8.46 14.54 -17.74
CA TRP A 293 -8.48 13.18 -18.28
C TRP A 293 -7.98 13.15 -19.74
N PRO A 294 -7.08 12.21 -20.11
CA PRO A 294 -6.68 12.03 -21.50
C PRO A 294 -7.87 11.70 -22.42
N LYS A 295 -7.80 12.16 -23.67
CA LYS A 295 -8.82 11.92 -24.72
C LYS A 295 -8.65 10.61 -25.48
N THR A 296 -7.58 9.87 -25.19
CA THR A 296 -7.16 8.64 -25.86
C THR A 296 -6.52 7.74 -24.83
N SER A 297 -6.71 6.44 -24.93
CA SER A 297 -6.13 5.46 -24.02
C SER A 297 -4.86 4.81 -24.61
N ILE A 298 -4.00 4.25 -23.76
CA ILE A 298 -2.91 3.36 -24.20
C ILE A 298 -3.50 1.98 -24.48
N ALA A 299 -3.50 1.55 -25.75
CA ALA A 299 -4.00 0.22 -26.13
C ALA A 299 -3.19 -0.91 -25.46
N ALA A 300 -3.88 -1.89 -24.88
CA ALA A 300 -3.28 -3.06 -24.27
C ALA A 300 -2.55 -3.95 -25.30
N LYS A 301 -1.42 -4.54 -24.90
CA LYS A 301 -0.60 -5.46 -25.69
C LYS A 301 0.09 -6.49 -24.78
N GLY A 302 -0.68 -7.49 -24.38
CA GLY A 302 -0.21 -8.61 -23.57
C GLY A 302 0.77 -9.51 -24.32
N ALA A 303 1.35 -10.46 -23.57
CA ALA A 303 2.28 -11.47 -24.08
C ALA A 303 1.57 -12.76 -24.51
N ASP A 304 2.33 -13.70 -25.08
CA ASP A 304 1.81 -15.00 -25.53
C ASP A 304 1.66 -16.03 -24.38
N ASN A 305 2.29 -15.80 -23.22
CA ASN A 305 2.19 -16.67 -22.04
C ASN A 305 2.50 -15.87 -20.75
N PRO A 306 2.22 -16.43 -19.55
CA PRO A 306 2.45 -15.77 -18.26
C PRO A 306 3.89 -15.29 -18.02
N GLY A 307 4.88 -16.12 -18.38
CA GLY A 307 6.30 -15.82 -18.15
C GLY A 307 6.78 -14.63 -18.98
N ASP A 308 6.35 -14.56 -20.24
CA ASP A 308 6.69 -13.45 -21.14
C ASP A 308 5.98 -12.14 -20.76
N ALA A 309 4.80 -12.19 -20.11
CA ALA A 309 4.15 -11.00 -19.56
C ALA A 309 4.98 -10.40 -18.42
N VAL A 310 5.47 -11.25 -17.51
CA VAL A 310 6.36 -10.85 -16.41
C VAL A 310 7.73 -10.37 -16.92
N ARG A 311 8.31 -11.07 -17.91
CA ARG A 311 9.53 -10.61 -18.60
C ARG A 311 9.33 -9.20 -19.15
N GLY A 312 8.29 -9.01 -19.96
CA GLY A 312 8.03 -7.74 -20.63
C GLY A 312 7.81 -6.58 -19.65
N LEU A 313 7.18 -6.83 -18.49
CA LEU A 313 6.96 -5.80 -17.48
C LEU A 313 8.27 -5.46 -16.75
N LEU A 314 9.10 -6.46 -16.48
CA LEU A 314 10.43 -6.25 -15.90
C LEU A 314 11.33 -5.48 -16.88
N GLU A 315 11.36 -5.84 -18.16
CA GLU A 315 12.07 -5.10 -19.22
C GLU A 315 11.58 -3.65 -19.32
N ALA A 316 10.26 -3.43 -19.34
CA ALA A 316 9.68 -2.09 -19.31
C ALA A 316 10.09 -1.27 -18.06
N GLY A 317 10.20 -1.92 -16.89
CA GLY A 317 10.69 -1.27 -15.67
C GLY A 317 12.19 -0.91 -15.73
N LEU A 318 13.02 -1.80 -16.31
CA LEU A 318 14.46 -1.58 -16.49
C LEU A 318 14.76 -0.47 -17.51
N ASP A 319 13.96 -0.36 -18.57
CA ASP A 319 14.03 0.69 -19.58
C ASP A 319 13.15 1.91 -19.28
N GLN A 320 12.55 1.96 -18.07
CA GLN A 320 11.69 3.05 -17.61
C GLN A 320 10.56 3.42 -18.59
N ASP A 321 10.12 2.45 -19.41
CA ASP A 321 9.07 2.60 -20.40
C ASP A 321 7.70 2.44 -19.73
N VAL A 322 7.25 3.54 -19.11
CA VAL A 322 5.93 3.64 -18.47
C VAL A 322 4.80 3.28 -19.45
N LYS A 323 4.97 3.57 -20.75
CA LYS A 323 3.98 3.18 -21.75
C LYS A 323 3.93 1.66 -21.89
N ARG A 324 5.08 0.99 -22.10
CA ARG A 324 5.13 -0.47 -22.24
C ARG A 324 4.67 -1.17 -20.96
N ALA A 325 4.98 -0.62 -19.80
CA ALA A 325 4.47 -1.12 -18.52
C ALA A 325 2.93 -1.09 -18.47
N ILE A 326 2.30 0.02 -18.89
CA ILE A 326 0.84 0.14 -18.99
C ILE A 326 0.26 -0.79 -20.06
N GLU A 327 0.91 -0.93 -21.23
CA GLU A 327 0.47 -1.87 -22.27
C GLU A 327 0.39 -3.33 -21.78
N LEU A 328 1.13 -3.69 -20.73
CA LEU A 328 1.19 -5.03 -20.15
C LEU A 328 0.26 -5.25 -18.94
N LEU A 329 -0.56 -4.26 -18.59
CA LEU A 329 -1.59 -4.40 -17.58
C LEU A 329 -2.89 -4.95 -18.20
N PRO A 330 -3.70 -5.71 -17.44
CA PRO A 330 -4.96 -6.27 -17.92
C PRO A 330 -5.98 -5.15 -18.22
N PRO A 331 -6.53 -5.04 -19.44
CA PRO A 331 -7.37 -3.90 -19.83
C PRO A 331 -8.75 -3.86 -19.15
N ASP A 332 -9.24 -5.00 -18.67
CA ASP A 332 -10.48 -5.15 -17.93
C ASP A 332 -10.35 -4.68 -16.47
N GLU A 333 -9.33 -5.16 -15.76
CA GLU A 333 -9.06 -4.77 -14.37
C GLU A 333 -8.44 -3.38 -14.28
N MET A 334 -7.41 -3.11 -15.09
CA MET A 334 -6.58 -1.91 -15.04
C MET A 334 -6.91 -0.91 -16.14
N GLY A 335 -8.11 -0.98 -16.76
CA GLY A 335 -8.57 -0.04 -17.79
C GLY A 335 -8.34 1.43 -17.43
N VAL A 336 -8.48 1.79 -16.15
CA VAL A 336 -8.16 3.13 -15.62
C VAL A 336 -6.72 3.58 -15.92
N LEU A 337 -5.75 2.66 -15.86
CA LEU A 337 -4.33 2.93 -16.13
C LEU A 337 -4.06 3.05 -17.63
N HIS A 338 -4.85 2.38 -18.48
CA HIS A 338 -4.84 2.61 -19.92
C HIS A 338 -5.40 4.01 -20.27
N ASP A 339 -6.50 4.42 -19.63
CA ASP A 339 -7.17 5.71 -19.86
C ASP A 339 -6.38 6.91 -19.33
N VAL A 340 -5.90 6.87 -18.08
CA VAL A 340 -5.03 7.91 -17.51
C VAL A 340 -3.61 7.83 -18.06
N GLY A 341 -3.27 6.73 -18.74
CA GLY A 341 -1.92 6.35 -19.13
C GLY A 341 -1.11 7.42 -19.86
N PRO A 342 -1.68 8.16 -20.85
CA PRO A 342 -0.93 9.23 -21.51
C PRO A 342 -0.50 10.34 -20.56
N ALA A 343 -1.32 10.71 -19.57
CA ALA A 343 -0.92 11.69 -18.56
C ALA A 343 0.22 11.17 -17.66
N LEU A 344 0.25 9.87 -17.37
CA LEU A 344 1.35 9.24 -16.64
C LEU A 344 2.65 9.20 -17.46
N VAL A 345 2.56 8.90 -18.75
CA VAL A 345 3.71 8.91 -19.68
C VAL A 345 4.25 10.33 -19.85
N ASP A 346 3.39 11.32 -20.06
CA ASP A 346 3.80 12.73 -20.18
C ASP A 346 4.45 13.25 -18.87
N ALA A 347 3.93 12.84 -17.71
CA ALA A 347 4.48 13.19 -16.40
C ALA A 347 5.82 12.48 -16.09
N ALA A 348 5.99 11.23 -16.53
CA ALA A 348 7.26 10.51 -16.42
C ALA A 348 8.34 11.09 -17.35
N GLY A 349 7.95 11.71 -18.45
CA GLY A 349 8.84 12.36 -19.41
C GLY A 349 9.51 11.36 -20.35
N LYS A 350 10.71 11.71 -20.84
CA LYS A 350 11.48 10.78 -21.69
C LYS A 350 12.11 9.71 -20.80
N GLY A 351 11.78 8.45 -21.08
CA GLY A 351 12.38 7.29 -20.40
C GLY A 351 13.91 7.25 -20.50
N GLY A 352 14.53 6.61 -19.51
CA GLY A 352 15.95 6.31 -19.48
C GLY A 352 16.21 4.83 -19.79
N SER A 353 17.28 4.29 -19.22
CA SER A 353 17.45 2.85 -19.01
C SER A 353 18.42 2.66 -17.85
N LEU A 354 18.20 1.64 -17.03
CA LEU A 354 19.08 1.31 -15.91
C LEU A 354 20.40 0.64 -16.36
N GLY A 355 20.53 0.35 -17.67
CA GLY A 355 21.68 -0.33 -18.26
C GLY A 355 21.74 -1.83 -17.90
N ILE A 356 20.59 -2.41 -17.54
CA ILE A 356 20.45 -3.81 -17.13
C ILE A 356 19.69 -4.56 -18.23
N THR A 357 20.26 -5.65 -18.75
CA THR A 357 19.61 -6.51 -19.74
C THR A 357 19.28 -7.88 -19.14
N ILE A 358 18.13 -8.45 -19.53
CA ILE A 358 17.69 -9.77 -19.08
C ILE A 358 18.16 -10.84 -20.08
N GLY A 359 19.35 -11.40 -19.84
CA GLY A 359 19.87 -12.51 -20.64
C GLY A 359 18.99 -13.75 -20.54
N LYS A 360 18.52 -14.07 -19.33
CA LYS A 360 17.66 -15.23 -19.07
C LYS A 360 16.58 -14.89 -18.04
N LEU A 361 15.39 -15.46 -18.24
CA LEU A 361 14.33 -15.50 -17.24
C LEU A 361 13.56 -16.81 -17.45
N GLU A 362 13.72 -17.75 -16.53
CA GLU A 362 12.94 -18.98 -16.43
C GLU A 362 11.97 -18.87 -15.26
N THR A 363 10.72 -19.22 -15.52
CA THR A 363 9.63 -19.18 -14.55
C THR A 363 8.90 -20.50 -14.50
N GLU A 364 8.12 -20.70 -13.45
CA GLU A 364 7.05 -21.69 -13.42
C GLU A 364 5.72 -21.03 -13.06
N THR A 365 4.64 -21.76 -13.29
CA THR A 365 3.28 -21.26 -13.11
C THR A 365 2.51 -22.15 -12.14
N ALA A 366 1.72 -21.52 -11.27
CA ALA A 366 0.73 -22.18 -10.44
C ALA A 366 -0.62 -21.46 -10.60
N ASP A 367 -1.71 -22.22 -10.65
CA ASP A 367 -3.05 -21.65 -10.72
C ASP A 367 -3.43 -21.04 -9.36
N VAL A 368 -4.05 -19.86 -9.38
CA VAL A 368 -4.61 -19.15 -8.22
C VAL A 368 -6.01 -18.66 -8.56
N ASP A 369 -6.82 -18.30 -7.56
CA ASP A 369 -8.20 -17.88 -7.84
C ASP A 369 -8.22 -16.61 -8.70
N GLY A 370 -8.75 -16.73 -9.92
CA GLY A 370 -8.82 -15.65 -10.90
C GLY A 370 -7.48 -15.26 -11.55
N GLY A 371 -6.47 -16.13 -11.59
CA GLY A 371 -5.26 -15.87 -12.37
C GLY A 371 -4.22 -17.00 -12.35
N THR A 372 -3.08 -16.75 -12.98
CA THR A 372 -1.91 -17.65 -12.96
C THR A 372 -0.74 -16.95 -12.29
N LYS A 373 -0.27 -17.51 -11.17
CA LYS A 373 0.88 -17.03 -10.42
C LYS A 373 2.19 -17.51 -11.05
N VAL A 374 3.02 -16.57 -11.45
CA VAL A 374 4.34 -16.77 -12.06
C VAL A 374 5.42 -16.69 -10.98
N LEU A 375 6.15 -17.78 -10.82
CA LEU A 375 7.21 -17.98 -9.83
C LEU A 375 8.57 -17.95 -10.54
N LEU A 376 9.54 -17.22 -9.99
CA LEU A 376 10.91 -17.21 -10.51
C LEU A 376 11.57 -18.58 -10.27
N LYS A 377 12.11 -19.19 -11.33
CA LYS A 377 13.09 -20.29 -11.23
C LYS A 377 14.51 -19.75 -11.33
N GLU A 378 14.76 -18.98 -12.37
CA GLU A 378 16.10 -18.46 -12.65
C GLU A 378 16.04 -17.15 -13.44
N ALA A 379 16.92 -16.21 -13.13
CA ALA A 379 17.15 -15.01 -13.94
C ALA A 379 18.66 -14.78 -14.12
N GLU A 380 19.06 -14.31 -15.30
CA GLU A 380 20.39 -13.77 -15.56
C GLU A 380 20.24 -12.32 -15.98
N LEU A 381 20.79 -11.42 -15.17
CA LEU A 381 20.77 -9.98 -15.37
C LEU A 381 22.20 -9.51 -15.65
N THR A 382 22.42 -8.79 -16.75
CA THR A 382 23.74 -8.27 -17.13
C THR A 382 23.73 -6.74 -17.04
N LYS A 383 24.77 -6.17 -16.42
CA LYS A 383 25.01 -4.72 -16.37
C LYS A 383 26.50 -4.44 -16.52
N ASP A 384 26.84 -3.49 -17.40
CA ASP A 384 28.23 -3.04 -17.63
C ASP A 384 29.23 -4.18 -17.95
N GLY A 385 28.72 -5.32 -18.45
CA GLY A 385 29.48 -6.55 -18.74
C GLY A 385 29.53 -7.56 -17.59
N GLU A 386 29.18 -7.18 -16.37
CA GLU A 386 29.02 -8.10 -15.25
C GLU A 386 27.66 -8.80 -15.32
N THR A 387 27.62 -10.11 -15.05
CA THR A 387 26.38 -10.91 -15.06
C THR A 387 26.10 -11.45 -13.66
N VAL A 388 24.87 -11.22 -13.20
CA VAL A 388 24.33 -11.71 -11.94
C VAL A 388 23.28 -12.76 -12.25
N ARG A 389 23.47 -13.98 -11.76
CA ARG A 389 22.50 -15.07 -11.88
C ARG A 389 21.78 -15.25 -10.55
N VAL A 390 20.45 -15.18 -10.58
CA VAL A 390 19.57 -15.43 -9.44
C VAL A 390 18.84 -16.74 -9.70
N SER A 391 18.94 -17.72 -8.80
CA SER A 391 18.23 -19.00 -8.90
C SER A 391 17.47 -19.32 -7.64
N LYS A 392 16.25 -19.83 -7.76
CA LYS A 392 15.40 -20.29 -6.65
C LYS A 392 15.38 -21.81 -6.57
N ASP A 393 15.48 -22.33 -5.36
CA ASP A 393 15.45 -23.74 -5.01
C ASP A 393 14.64 -23.89 -3.71
N GLY A 394 13.34 -24.17 -3.85
CA GLY A 394 12.38 -24.19 -2.74
C GLY A 394 12.31 -22.87 -1.97
N GLU A 395 12.63 -22.91 -0.68
CA GLU A 395 12.68 -21.77 0.24
C GLU A 395 14.03 -21.01 0.25
N CYS A 396 14.90 -21.28 -0.73
CA CYS A 396 16.22 -20.66 -0.82
C CYS A 396 16.41 -19.94 -2.16
N TYR A 397 16.99 -18.74 -2.10
CA TYR A 397 17.52 -18.05 -3.27
C TYR A 397 19.05 -18.14 -3.24
N ALA A 398 19.66 -18.28 -4.41
CA ALA A 398 21.10 -18.10 -4.58
C ALA A 398 21.35 -16.98 -5.59
N VAL A 399 22.27 -16.10 -5.25
CA VAL A 399 22.79 -15.04 -6.12
C VAL A 399 24.24 -15.39 -6.43
N GLU A 400 24.56 -15.48 -7.72
CA GLU A 400 25.89 -15.78 -8.23
C GLU A 400 26.38 -14.60 -9.07
N ALA A 401 27.50 -14.02 -8.67
CA ALA A 401 28.10 -12.86 -9.33
C ALA A 401 29.63 -12.99 -9.29
N ASN A 402 30.30 -12.71 -10.40
CA ASN A 402 31.77 -12.78 -10.51
C ASN A 402 32.39 -14.12 -10.05
N GLY A 403 31.63 -15.23 -10.18
CA GLY A 403 32.04 -16.57 -9.76
C GLY A 403 31.84 -16.89 -8.26
N GLU A 404 31.41 -15.91 -7.45
CA GLU A 404 31.01 -16.14 -6.07
C GLU A 404 29.51 -16.42 -5.99
N LYS A 405 29.13 -17.51 -5.30
CA LYS A 405 27.73 -17.90 -5.08
C LYS A 405 27.34 -17.73 -3.61
N GLN A 406 26.41 -16.81 -3.35
CA GLN A 406 25.83 -16.61 -2.02
C GLN A 406 24.42 -17.22 -1.99
N LYS A 407 24.18 -18.19 -1.11
CA LYS A 407 22.85 -18.77 -0.85
C LYS A 407 22.24 -18.09 0.38
N ALA A 408 20.95 -17.78 0.32
CA ALA A 408 20.13 -17.32 1.43
C ALA A 408 18.87 -18.19 1.48
N CYS A 409 18.79 -19.04 2.50
CA CYS A 409 17.58 -19.77 2.84
C CYS A 409 16.78 -19.00 3.89
N ALA A 410 15.48 -19.29 4.01
CA ALA A 410 14.59 -18.61 4.94
C ALA A 410 15.10 -18.53 6.39
N ASP A 411 15.71 -19.61 6.89
CA ASP A 411 16.30 -19.65 8.24
C ASP A 411 17.47 -18.63 8.41
N ASP A 412 18.28 -18.43 7.37
CA ASP A 412 19.35 -17.42 7.37
C ASP A 412 18.82 -15.99 7.23
N VAL A 413 17.73 -15.82 6.47
CA VAL A 413 17.08 -14.52 6.25
C VAL A 413 16.43 -14.03 7.55
N ALA A 414 15.81 -14.91 8.33
CA ALA A 414 15.27 -14.58 9.65
C ALA A 414 16.33 -13.99 10.59
N GLU A 415 17.52 -14.62 10.71
CA GLU A 415 18.60 -14.08 11.55
C GLU A 415 19.16 -12.75 11.03
N LYS A 416 19.24 -12.56 9.70
CA LYS A 416 19.79 -11.35 9.08
C LYS A 416 18.84 -10.16 9.15
N ALA A 417 17.55 -10.36 8.87
CA ALA A 417 16.57 -9.27 8.75
C ALA A 417 16.26 -8.60 10.09
N PHE A 418 16.21 -9.39 11.18
CA PHE A 418 15.86 -8.90 12.52
C PHE A 418 17.09 -8.72 13.41
N GLY A 419 18.24 -9.26 12.99
CA GLY A 419 19.50 -9.17 13.69
C GLY A 419 19.63 -10.21 14.80
N ARG A 420 20.82 -10.84 14.87
CA ARG A 420 21.09 -11.98 15.76
C ARG A 420 20.77 -11.74 17.24
N SER A 421 20.90 -10.51 17.75
CA SER A 421 20.51 -10.18 19.13
C SER A 421 19.01 -10.21 19.34
N ALA A 422 18.23 -9.51 18.49
CA ALA A 422 16.78 -9.48 18.63
C ALA A 422 16.15 -10.86 18.40
N THR A 423 16.66 -11.66 17.45
CA THR A 423 16.19 -13.04 17.22
C THR A 423 16.64 -14.05 18.29
N ARG A 424 17.60 -13.70 19.15
CA ARG A 424 18.02 -14.54 20.28
C ARG A 424 17.20 -14.24 21.53
N ASP A 425 16.85 -12.98 21.72
CA ASP A 425 16.11 -12.50 22.89
C ASP A 425 14.57 -12.56 22.67
N MET A 426 14.13 -12.97 21.47
CA MET A 426 12.74 -13.23 21.08
C MET A 426 12.20 -14.56 21.63
N ASP A 427 10.91 -14.60 21.95
CA ASP A 427 10.20 -15.84 22.32
C ASP A 427 10.33 -16.93 21.23
N PRO A 428 10.58 -18.21 21.58
CA PRO A 428 10.75 -19.28 20.59
C PRO A 428 9.54 -19.47 19.65
N GLY A 429 8.32 -19.25 20.13
CA GLY A 429 7.11 -19.30 19.31
C GLY A 429 7.06 -18.14 18.32
N ALA A 430 7.38 -16.93 18.75
CA ALA A 430 7.42 -15.75 17.87
C ALA A 430 8.53 -15.89 16.80
N LYS A 431 9.67 -16.48 17.16
CA LYS A 431 10.73 -16.83 16.21
C LYS A 431 10.25 -17.87 15.19
N GLN A 432 9.57 -18.93 15.63
CA GLN A 432 9.03 -19.96 14.73
C GLN A 432 7.98 -19.39 13.77
N ALA A 433 7.06 -18.56 14.27
CA ALA A 433 6.04 -17.87 13.49
C ALA A 433 6.64 -17.03 12.35
N LEU A 434 7.67 -16.27 12.69
CA LEU A 434 8.41 -15.45 11.74
C LEU A 434 9.18 -16.30 10.71
N THR A 435 9.79 -17.41 11.14
CA THR A 435 10.42 -18.38 10.24
C THR A 435 9.40 -19.02 9.29
N ASN A 436 8.23 -19.44 9.78
CA ASN A 436 7.15 -20.01 8.96
C ASN A 436 6.69 -19.02 7.88
N LEU A 437 6.45 -17.77 8.28
CA LEU A 437 6.11 -16.68 7.37
C LEU A 437 7.17 -16.48 6.29
N ILE A 438 8.44 -16.34 6.67
CA ILE A 438 9.54 -16.14 5.71
C ILE A 438 9.68 -17.35 4.77
N LYS A 439 9.54 -18.58 5.27
CA LYS A 439 9.59 -19.81 4.46
C LYS A 439 8.49 -19.85 3.40
N GLY A 440 7.24 -19.71 3.81
CA GLY A 440 6.09 -19.75 2.90
C GLY A 440 6.11 -18.60 1.89
N MET A 441 6.50 -17.40 2.32
CA MET A 441 6.69 -16.24 1.44
C MET A 441 7.83 -16.47 0.42
N MET A 442 9.01 -16.92 0.84
CA MET A 442 10.12 -17.17 -0.08
C MET A 442 9.78 -18.28 -1.09
N ALA A 443 9.08 -19.32 -0.65
CA ALA A 443 8.64 -20.43 -1.49
C ALA A 443 7.52 -20.05 -2.47
N ASN A 444 6.52 -19.26 -2.06
CA ASN A 444 5.28 -19.08 -2.84
C ASN A 444 4.99 -17.66 -3.34
N SER A 445 5.82 -16.66 -3.03
CA SER A 445 5.70 -15.32 -3.64
C SER A 445 6.00 -15.37 -5.14
N GLY A 446 5.10 -14.79 -5.93
CA GLY A 446 5.18 -14.69 -7.38
C GLY A 446 4.35 -13.52 -7.90
N VAL A 447 4.37 -13.30 -9.21
CA VAL A 447 3.59 -12.26 -9.89
C VAL A 447 2.34 -12.89 -10.50
N VAL A 448 1.14 -12.35 -10.23
CA VAL A 448 -0.09 -12.88 -10.80
C VAL A 448 -0.33 -12.27 -12.17
N THR A 449 -0.69 -13.14 -13.12
CA THR A 449 -1.06 -12.80 -14.49
C THR A 449 -2.48 -13.23 -14.78
N THR A 450 -3.14 -12.54 -15.71
CA THR A 450 -4.49 -12.86 -16.19
C THR A 450 -4.49 -12.93 -17.73
N GLU A 451 -5.40 -13.73 -18.29
CA GLU A 451 -5.58 -13.87 -19.73
C GLU A 451 -6.81 -13.08 -20.18
N VAL A 452 -6.63 -12.16 -21.12
CA VAL A 452 -7.70 -11.37 -21.75
C VAL A 452 -7.51 -11.44 -23.26
N ASP A 453 -8.55 -11.80 -24.00
CA ASP A 453 -8.55 -11.98 -25.47
C ASP A 453 -7.39 -12.85 -26.01
N GLY A 454 -7.01 -13.89 -25.28
CA GLY A 454 -5.92 -14.81 -25.66
C GLY A 454 -4.52 -14.23 -25.47
N LYS A 455 -4.37 -13.21 -24.63
CA LYS A 455 -3.09 -12.55 -24.29
C LYS A 455 -2.94 -12.43 -22.78
N TRP A 456 -1.69 -12.54 -22.33
CA TRP A 456 -1.32 -12.53 -20.92
C TRP A 456 -0.84 -11.17 -20.44
N TYR A 457 -1.36 -10.75 -19.30
CA TYR A 457 -1.09 -9.45 -18.68
C TYR A 457 -0.71 -9.63 -17.22
N VAL A 458 0.06 -8.69 -16.65
CA VAL A 458 0.40 -8.72 -15.22
C VAL A 458 -0.67 -7.95 -14.44
N SER A 459 -1.39 -8.63 -13.54
CA SER A 459 -2.37 -7.99 -12.66
C SER A 459 -1.68 -7.48 -11.39
N PRO A 460 -1.52 -6.16 -11.20
CA PRO A 460 -0.81 -5.61 -10.04
C PRO A 460 -1.63 -5.80 -8.76
N ILE A 461 -2.96 -5.66 -8.83
CA ILE A 461 -3.84 -5.82 -7.67
C ILE A 461 -3.84 -7.29 -7.23
N ARG A 462 -4.04 -8.25 -8.14
CA ARG A 462 -3.97 -9.67 -7.77
C ARG A 462 -2.61 -10.06 -7.22
N THR A 463 -1.52 -9.51 -7.76
CA THR A 463 -0.17 -9.76 -7.25
C THR A 463 -0.03 -9.32 -5.79
N VAL A 464 -0.57 -8.16 -5.42
CA VAL A 464 -0.51 -7.66 -4.03
C VAL A 464 -1.46 -8.43 -3.10
N THR A 465 -2.69 -8.74 -3.53
CA THR A 465 -3.64 -9.49 -2.70
C THR A 465 -3.23 -10.96 -2.52
N GLU A 466 -2.69 -11.59 -3.55
CA GLU A 466 -2.15 -12.96 -3.48
C GLU A 466 -0.91 -13.03 -2.58
N LEU A 467 -0.14 -11.95 -2.47
CA LEU A 467 0.98 -11.85 -1.52
C LEU A 467 0.49 -11.82 -0.07
N GLU A 468 -0.61 -11.10 0.22
CA GLU A 468 -1.26 -11.09 1.54
C GLU A 468 -1.86 -12.48 1.86
N VAL A 469 -2.58 -13.09 0.92
CA VAL A 469 -3.13 -14.45 1.08
C VAL A 469 -2.00 -15.48 1.28
N THR A 470 -0.89 -15.37 0.55
CA THR A 470 0.31 -16.20 0.73
C THR A 470 0.90 -16.02 2.13
N ALA A 471 0.97 -14.79 2.65
CA ALA A 471 1.45 -14.51 4.00
C ALA A 471 0.58 -15.19 5.07
N LEU A 472 -0.75 -15.12 4.93
CA LEU A 472 -1.69 -15.79 5.84
C LEU A 472 -1.59 -17.33 5.74
N GLN A 473 -1.53 -17.89 4.53
CA GLN A 473 -1.33 -19.33 4.28
C GLN A 473 -0.01 -19.85 4.87
N SER A 474 1.01 -19.00 4.98
CA SER A 474 2.32 -19.34 5.56
C SER A 474 2.29 -19.50 7.09
N LEU A 475 1.23 -19.04 7.76
CA LEU A 475 1.09 -19.03 9.22
C LEU A 475 0.14 -20.14 9.73
N GLN A 476 0.33 -20.56 10.97
CA GLN A 476 -0.59 -21.41 11.74
C GLN A 476 -1.32 -20.61 12.84
N PRO A 477 -2.41 -21.11 13.45
CA PRO A 477 -3.10 -20.41 14.55
C PRO A 477 -2.18 -20.05 15.72
N GLU A 478 -1.26 -20.95 16.08
CA GLU A 478 -0.26 -20.75 17.13
C GLU A 478 0.72 -19.63 16.78
N ASP A 479 1.04 -19.44 15.49
CA ASP A 479 1.96 -18.41 15.02
C ASP A 479 1.35 -17.01 15.26
N ILE A 480 0.06 -16.83 14.98
CA ILE A 480 -0.67 -15.59 15.27
C ILE A 480 -0.66 -15.30 16.78
N LYS A 481 -0.93 -16.31 17.60
CA LYS A 481 -0.93 -16.20 19.07
C LYS A 481 0.47 -15.82 19.61
N ALA A 482 1.53 -16.28 18.98
CA ALA A 482 2.91 -15.93 19.34
C ALA A 482 3.29 -14.51 18.89
N LEU A 483 2.92 -14.10 17.67
CA LEU A 483 3.18 -12.76 17.14
C LEU A 483 2.45 -11.66 17.95
N LEU A 484 1.18 -11.90 18.35
CA LEU A 484 0.43 -10.97 19.21
C LEU A 484 1.01 -10.82 20.63
N ARG A 485 1.85 -11.75 21.08
CA ARG A 485 2.59 -11.64 22.35
C ARG A 485 3.90 -10.86 22.20
N LEU A 486 4.46 -10.80 20.99
CA LEU A 486 5.66 -10.01 20.68
C LEU A 486 5.37 -8.50 20.64
N SER A 487 4.14 -8.10 20.35
CA SER A 487 3.69 -6.70 20.35
C SER A 487 3.29 -6.16 21.74
N LYS A 488 3.65 -6.86 22.83
CA LYS A 488 3.38 -6.50 24.23
C LYS A 488 4.70 -6.23 24.96
#